data_AF-A0A2H0B593-F1
#
_entry.id   AF-A0A2H0B593-F1
#
_cell.length_a   1.000
_cell.length_b   1.000
_cell.length_c   1.000
_cell.angle_alpha   90.00
_cell.angle_beta   90.00
_cell.angle_gamma   90.00
#
_symmetry.space_group_name_H-M   'P 1'
#
loop_
_entity.id
_entity.type
_entity.pdbx_description
1 polymer ?
#
loop_
_entity_poly.entity_id
_entity_poly.type
_entity_poly.pdbx_seq_one_letter_code
_entity_poly.pdbx_strand_id
1 'polypeptide(L)'
;MVCKSVNGEYICVNNTCPQNQTCTCSATPTPTATASPTPNPTPTPTPQPGCYDSCSSDSDCPNDLLCRSVNNVNKCLDINCPSESDCTCNTTTPKEPELPKAGGIPPTIIFALGGIIIVLLGLVF
;
A
#
# COMPACT_ATOMS: atom_id res chain seq x y z
N MET A 1 -67.38 19.51 -4.82
CA MET A 1 -68.01 18.18 -4.78
C MET A 1 -67.49 17.48 -3.54
N VAL A 2 -68.34 17.25 -2.54
CA VAL A 2 -67.92 16.56 -1.32
C VAL A 2 -68.62 15.20 -1.32
N CYS A 3 -67.86 14.10 -1.44
CA CYS A 3 -68.40 12.76 -1.21
C CYS A 3 -68.54 12.57 0.31
N LYS A 4 -69.73 12.26 0.80
CA LYS A 4 -69.97 11.91 2.21
C LYS A 4 -70.46 10.46 2.27
N SER A 5 -69.89 9.66 3.18
CA SER A 5 -70.35 8.29 3.41
C SER A 5 -71.56 8.31 4.34
N VAL A 6 -72.67 7.72 3.91
CA VAL A 6 -73.89 7.54 4.72
C VAL A 6 -74.32 6.07 4.59
N ASN A 7 -74.41 5.34 5.70
CA ASN A 7 -74.73 3.89 5.71
C ASN A 7 -73.82 3.01 4.81
N GLY A 8 -72.55 3.39 4.60
CA GLY A 8 -71.61 2.63 3.79
C GLY A 8 -71.68 2.92 2.28
N GLU A 9 -72.61 3.77 1.86
CA GLU A 9 -72.75 4.24 0.47
C GLU A 9 -72.20 5.67 0.34
N TYR A 10 -71.43 5.94 -0.72
CA TYR A 10 -70.84 7.26 -0.96
C TYR A 10 -71.78 8.12 -1.78
N ILE A 11 -72.30 9.19 -1.18
CA ILE A 11 -73.20 10.14 -1.85
C ILE A 11 -72.50 11.48 -2.07
N CYS A 12 -72.71 12.07 -3.25
CA CYS A 12 -72.25 13.44 -3.53
C CYS A 12 -73.21 14.45 -2.90
N VAL A 13 -72.69 15.36 -2.07
CA VAL A 13 -73.44 16.52 -1.58
C VAL A 13 -72.93 17.80 -2.24
N ASN A 14 -73.66 18.30 -3.24
CA ASN A 14 -73.63 19.69 -3.70
C ASN A 14 -74.92 20.05 -4.48
N ASN A 15 -75.31 21.32 -4.45
CA ASN A 15 -76.58 21.85 -4.97
C ASN A 15 -76.73 21.82 -6.51
N THR A 16 -75.79 21.18 -7.23
CA THR A 16 -75.74 21.07 -8.69
C THR A 16 -75.93 19.64 -9.20
N CYS A 17 -76.40 18.71 -8.37
CA CYS A 17 -76.73 17.34 -8.79
C CYS A 17 -78.23 17.23 -9.09
N PRO A 18 -78.67 17.26 -10.36
CA PRO A 18 -80.03 16.86 -10.71
C PRO A 18 -80.15 15.34 -10.60
N GLN A 19 -81.02 14.87 -9.70
CA GLN A 19 -81.47 13.47 -9.55
C GLN A 19 -80.38 12.47 -9.12
N ASN A 20 -80.50 12.01 -7.87
CA ASN A 20 -80.18 10.67 -7.34
C ASN A 20 -79.28 9.74 -8.20
N GLN A 21 -78.09 10.18 -8.58
CA GLN A 21 -77.12 9.37 -9.31
C GLN A 21 -76.02 8.98 -8.33
N THR A 22 -75.82 7.68 -8.19
CA THR A 22 -74.72 7.08 -7.45
C THR A 22 -73.41 7.63 -7.99
N CYS A 23 -72.72 8.44 -7.18
CA CYS A 23 -71.39 8.90 -7.51
C CYS A 23 -70.39 7.78 -7.19
N THR A 24 -69.79 7.18 -8.20
CA THR A 24 -68.60 6.34 -8.01
C THR A 24 -67.42 7.24 -7.68
N CYS A 25 -67.17 7.48 -6.38
CA CYS A 25 -65.94 8.13 -5.94
C CYS A 25 -64.80 7.15 -6.28
N SER A 26 -64.12 7.37 -7.41
CA SER A 26 -63.01 6.53 -7.87
C SER A 26 -61.92 6.55 -6.80
N ALA A 27 -61.65 5.39 -6.19
CA ALA A 27 -60.61 5.28 -5.18
C ALA A 27 -59.28 5.72 -5.78
N THR A 28 -58.71 6.80 -5.24
CA THR A 28 -57.37 7.26 -5.63
C THR A 28 -56.39 6.13 -5.32
N PRO A 29 -55.56 5.68 -6.29
CA PRO A 29 -54.62 4.61 -6.03
C PRO A 29 -53.68 5.03 -4.90
N THR A 30 -53.60 4.21 -3.86
CA THR A 30 -52.64 4.38 -2.76
C THR A 30 -51.23 4.37 -3.35
N PRO A 31 -50.37 5.37 -3.06
CA PRO A 31 -49.00 5.36 -3.57
C PRO A 31 -48.27 4.12 -3.03
N THR A 32 -47.82 3.26 -3.92
CA THR A 32 -46.97 2.12 -3.60
C THR A 32 -45.64 2.64 -3.06
N ALA A 33 -45.26 2.21 -1.85
CA ALA A 33 -43.98 2.59 -1.25
C ALA A 33 -42.83 2.20 -2.21
N THR A 34 -42.10 3.20 -2.71
CA THR A 34 -40.91 3.00 -3.53
C THR A 34 -39.80 2.45 -2.64
N ALA A 35 -39.21 1.31 -3.03
CA ALA A 35 -38.08 0.74 -2.30
C ALA A 35 -36.93 1.75 -2.24
N SER A 36 -36.44 2.03 -1.03
CA SER A 36 -35.29 2.90 -0.80
C SER A 36 -34.02 2.29 -1.40
N PRO A 37 -33.13 3.06 -2.06
CA PRO A 37 -31.88 2.53 -2.56
C PRO A 37 -31.02 2.00 -1.41
N THR A 38 -30.45 0.81 -1.62
CA THR A 38 -29.50 0.19 -0.70
C THR A 38 -28.19 0.99 -0.71
N PRO A 39 -27.58 1.32 0.45
CA PRO A 39 -26.30 2.02 0.48
C PRO A 39 -25.20 1.20 -0.20
N ASN A 40 -24.38 1.86 -1.03
CA ASN A 40 -23.20 1.26 -1.63
C ASN A 40 -22.16 1.00 -0.52
N PRO A 41 -21.52 -0.18 -0.46
CA PRO A 41 -20.41 -0.40 0.48
C PRO A 41 -19.28 0.60 0.20
N THR A 42 -18.73 1.19 1.26
CA THR A 42 -17.53 2.03 1.15
C THR A 42 -16.30 1.12 0.99
N PRO A 43 -15.36 1.40 0.09
CA PRO A 43 -14.13 0.61 -0.02
C PRO A 43 -13.35 0.68 1.30
N THR A 44 -12.97 -0.48 1.82
CA THR A 44 -12.06 -0.58 2.98
C THR A 44 -10.68 -0.08 2.56
N PRO A 45 -10.02 0.79 3.33
CA PRO A 45 -8.65 1.21 3.02
C PRO A 45 -7.72 0.00 3.03
N THR A 46 -6.93 -0.16 1.97
CA THR A 46 -5.88 -1.17 1.92
C THR A 46 -4.78 -0.80 2.91
N PRO A 47 -4.30 -1.73 3.76
CA PRO A 47 -3.15 -1.47 4.63
C PRO A 47 -1.95 -1.04 3.79
N GLN A 48 -1.29 0.05 4.20
CA GLN A 48 -0.07 0.48 3.54
C GLN A 48 1.08 -0.47 3.93
N PRO A 49 1.90 -0.94 2.97
CA PRO A 49 3.07 -1.78 3.24
C PRO A 49 4.01 -1.13 4.25
N GLY A 50 4.54 -1.88 5.20
CA GLY A 50 5.57 -1.45 6.13
C GLY A 50 7.00 -1.65 5.60
N CYS A 51 7.98 -1.44 6.48
CA CYS A 51 9.36 -1.83 6.20
C CYS A 51 9.46 -3.31 5.86
N TYR A 52 10.26 -3.66 4.85
CA TYR A 52 10.51 -5.03 4.38
C TYR A 52 9.28 -5.76 3.83
N ASP A 53 8.14 -5.08 3.74
CA ASP A 53 6.95 -5.60 3.07
C ASP A 53 7.13 -5.58 1.56
N SER A 54 6.40 -6.47 0.90
CA SER A 54 6.40 -6.58 -0.55
C SER A 54 5.81 -5.34 -1.21
N CYS A 55 6.48 -4.85 -2.24
CA CYS A 55 6.07 -3.70 -3.03
C CYS A 55 6.14 -3.99 -4.53
N SER A 56 5.37 -3.26 -5.33
CA SER A 56 5.46 -3.32 -6.80
C SER A 56 6.22 -2.12 -7.36
N SER A 57 6.18 -0.99 -6.65
CA SER A 57 6.76 0.28 -7.03
C SER A 57 7.14 1.12 -5.80
N ASP A 58 7.98 2.13 -5.99
CA ASP A 58 8.41 3.03 -4.91
C ASP A 58 7.24 3.77 -4.25
N SER A 59 6.16 4.05 -4.98
CA SER A 59 4.95 4.68 -4.44
C SER A 59 4.15 3.81 -3.48
N ASP A 60 4.40 2.50 -3.46
CA ASP A 60 3.74 1.60 -2.51
C ASP A 60 4.38 1.67 -1.11
N CYS A 61 5.59 2.23 -1.02
CA CYS A 61 6.37 2.27 0.21
C CYS A 61 6.16 3.59 0.98
N PRO A 62 5.83 3.56 2.29
CA PRO A 62 5.68 4.75 3.11
C PRO A 62 7.04 5.38 3.45
N ASN A 63 7.03 6.66 3.86
CA ASN A 63 8.17 7.33 4.49
C ASN A 63 9.50 7.25 3.71
N ASP A 64 9.51 7.72 2.47
CA ASP A 64 10.71 7.79 1.59
C ASP A 64 11.46 6.45 1.38
N LEU A 65 10.83 5.33 1.74
CA LEU A 65 11.33 3.99 1.46
C LEU A 65 11.25 3.72 -0.05
N LEU A 66 12.22 2.98 -0.57
CA LEU A 66 12.30 2.59 -1.98
C LEU A 66 12.03 1.10 -2.15
N CYS A 67 11.41 0.75 -3.27
CA CYS A 67 11.09 -0.62 -3.60
C CYS A 67 12.30 -1.28 -4.29
N ARG A 68 13.02 -2.11 -3.54
CA ARG A 68 14.26 -2.78 -3.99
C ARG A 68 14.12 -4.30 -3.99
N SER A 69 14.79 -4.94 -4.94
CA SER A 69 14.77 -6.40 -5.03
C SER A 69 15.81 -7.03 -4.10
N VAL A 70 15.34 -7.84 -3.14
CA VAL A 70 16.15 -8.63 -2.20
C VAL A 70 15.76 -10.10 -2.37
N ASN A 71 16.73 -10.97 -2.70
CA ASN A 71 16.47 -12.39 -2.98
C ASN A 71 15.36 -12.61 -4.04
N ASN A 72 15.33 -11.80 -5.11
CA ASN A 72 14.30 -11.79 -6.16
C ASN A 72 12.88 -11.40 -5.71
N VAL A 73 12.73 -10.77 -4.53
CA VAL A 73 11.46 -10.23 -4.06
C VAL A 73 11.60 -8.73 -3.85
N ASN A 74 10.69 -7.95 -4.41
CA ASN A 74 10.67 -6.50 -4.23
C ASN A 74 10.15 -6.15 -2.84
N LYS A 75 10.94 -5.39 -2.07
CA LYS A 75 10.66 -5.00 -0.70
C LYS A 75 10.91 -3.51 -0.47
N CYS A 76 10.13 -2.90 0.41
CA CYS A 76 10.33 -1.52 0.85
C CYS A 76 11.53 -1.44 1.80
N LEU A 77 12.56 -0.70 1.40
CA LEU A 77 13.82 -0.56 2.13
C LEU A 77 14.25 0.90 2.20
N ASP A 78 14.99 1.24 3.24
CA ASP A 78 15.62 2.55 3.34
C ASP A 78 16.84 2.63 2.39
N ILE A 79 16.96 3.72 1.64
CA ILE A 79 18.08 3.98 0.73
C ILE A 79 19.43 3.95 1.46
N ASN A 80 19.45 4.36 2.72
CA ASN A 80 20.65 4.44 3.55
C ASN A 80 21.07 3.07 4.09
N CYS A 81 20.17 2.08 4.11
CA CYS A 81 20.46 0.73 4.58
C CYS A 81 19.59 -0.35 3.89
N PRO A 82 19.84 -0.63 2.60
CA PRO A 82 19.04 -1.60 1.83
C PRO A 82 19.22 -3.06 2.28
N SER A 83 20.16 -3.32 3.18
CA SER A 83 20.47 -4.65 3.71
C SER A 83 19.73 -4.96 5.02
N GLU A 84 19.20 -3.93 5.69
CA GLU A 84 18.59 -4.08 7.01
C GLU A 84 17.10 -4.42 6.86
N SER A 85 16.67 -5.50 7.52
CA SER A 85 15.26 -5.92 7.51
C SER A 85 14.37 -5.09 8.42
N ASP A 86 14.97 -4.38 9.38
CA ASP A 86 14.23 -3.60 10.36
C ASP A 86 14.07 -2.12 9.95
N CYS A 87 14.63 -1.73 8.78
CA CYS A 87 14.73 -0.35 8.25
C CYS A 87 15.23 0.70 9.25
N THR A 88 15.77 0.26 10.38
CA THR A 88 16.58 1.06 11.28
C THR A 88 18.00 0.95 10.80
N CYS A 89 18.48 1.98 10.12
CA CYS A 89 19.89 2.08 9.79
C CYS A 89 20.66 2.25 11.10
N ASN A 90 21.08 1.13 11.70
CA ASN A 90 21.92 1.15 12.87
C ASN A 90 23.26 1.75 12.42
N THR A 91 23.51 3.00 12.81
CA THR A 91 24.81 3.66 12.65
C THR A 91 25.86 3.09 13.61
N THR A 92 25.77 1.83 14.00
CA THR A 92 26.90 1.12 14.59
C THR A 92 27.82 0.71 13.45
N THR A 93 28.83 1.54 13.21
CA THR A 93 30.05 1.28 12.43
C THR A 93 30.20 -0.17 11.96
N PRO A 94 30.28 -0.43 10.64
CA PRO A 94 30.60 -1.74 10.11
C PRO A 94 31.92 -2.20 10.73
N LYS A 95 31.90 -3.29 11.50
CA LYS A 95 33.11 -4.08 11.69
C LYS A 95 33.37 -4.75 10.35
N GLU A 96 34.02 -4.03 9.44
CA GLU A 96 34.67 -4.62 8.29
C GLU A 96 35.45 -5.83 8.82
N PRO A 97 35.15 -7.06 8.38
CA PRO A 97 36.07 -8.17 8.60
C PRO A 97 37.40 -7.68 8.05
N GLU A 98 38.40 -7.49 8.91
CA GLU A 98 39.72 -7.05 8.47
C GLU A 98 40.14 -7.99 7.36
N LEU A 99 40.01 -7.53 6.11
CA LEU A 99 40.45 -8.28 4.98
C LEU A 99 41.95 -8.43 5.24
N PRO A 100 42.50 -9.65 5.37
CA PRO A 100 43.92 -9.80 5.60
C PRO A 100 44.60 -9.02 4.49
N LYS A 101 45.43 -8.07 4.90
CA LYS A 101 46.12 -7.13 4.00
C LYS A 101 46.97 -7.97 3.04
N ALA A 102 46.38 -8.39 1.93
CA ALA A 102 47.02 -9.17 0.90
C ALA A 102 47.90 -8.21 0.10
N GLY A 103 49.07 -7.91 0.64
CA GLY A 103 49.98 -6.94 0.04
C GLY A 103 51.15 -6.49 0.90
N GLY A 104 51.43 -7.14 2.03
CA GLY A 104 52.70 -6.96 2.74
C GLY A 104 53.73 -7.90 2.15
N ILE A 105 54.67 -7.38 1.37
CA ILE A 105 55.87 -8.12 0.93
C ILE A 105 56.56 -8.64 2.20
N PRO A 106 56.68 -9.96 2.43
CA PRO A 106 57.40 -10.44 3.61
C PRO A 106 58.88 -10.04 3.47
N PRO A 107 59.55 -9.64 4.56
CA PRO A 107 60.93 -9.14 4.55
C PRO A 107 61.96 -10.16 4.03
N THR A 108 61.56 -11.41 3.81
CA THR A 108 62.37 -12.45 3.18
C THR A 108 62.75 -12.16 1.73
N ILE A 109 61.99 -11.35 0.97
CA ILE A 109 62.33 -11.05 -0.43
C ILE A 109 63.48 -10.03 -0.55
N ILE A 110 63.72 -9.20 0.49
CA ILE A 110 64.79 -8.20 0.49
C ILE A 110 66.18 -8.86 0.60
N PHE A 111 66.28 -9.97 1.35
CA PHE A 111 67.56 -10.65 1.56
C PHE A 111 68.05 -11.43 0.33
N ALA A 112 67.16 -11.86 -0.58
CA ALA A 112 67.53 -12.58 -1.78
C ALA A 112 68.30 -11.69 -2.79
N LEU A 113 67.92 -10.41 -2.92
CA LEU A 113 68.59 -9.48 -3.83
C LEU A 113 69.90 -8.92 -3.23
N GLY A 114 69.93 -8.68 -1.91
CA GLY A 114 71.15 -8.22 -1.23
C GLY A 114 72.26 -9.27 -1.20
N GLY A 115 71.92 -10.55 -1.01
CA GLY A 115 72.91 -11.64 -0.98
C GLY A 115 73.58 -11.87 -2.33
N ILE A 116 72.84 -11.78 -3.44
CA ILE A 116 73.38 -11.96 -4.80
C ILE A 116 74.39 -10.86 -5.15
N ILE A 117 74.16 -9.61 -4.71
CA ILE A 117 75.09 -8.50 -4.96
C ILE A 117 76.41 -8.67 -4.18
N ILE A 118 76.35 -9.16 -2.94
CA ILE A 118 77.55 -9.39 -2.11
C ILE A 118 78.39 -10.55 -2.68
N VAL A 119 77.76 -11.62 -3.18
CA VAL A 119 78.48 -12.73 -3.83
C VAL A 119 79.16 -12.27 -5.12
N LEU A 120 78.50 -11.44 -5.92
CA LEU A 120 79.09 -10.91 -7.16
C LEU A 120 80.26 -9.96 -6.88
N LEU A 121 80.17 -9.09 -5.87
CA LEU A 121 81.27 -8.19 -5.49
C LEU A 121 82.45 -8.95 -4.85
N GLY A 122 82.18 -10.01 -4.09
CA GLY A 122 83.21 -10.86 -3.50
C GLY A 122 83.89 -11.82 -4.49
N LEU A 123 83.37 -11.98 -5.71
CA LEU A 123 83.99 -12.78 -6.78
C LEU A 123 84.90 -11.94 -7.69
N VAL A 124 84.86 -10.61 -7.57
CA VAL A 124 85.63 -9.65 -8.39
C VAL A 124 86.86 -9.11 -7.63
N PHE A 125 86.98 -9.38 -6.34
CA PHE A 125 88.17 -9.14 -5.50
C PHE A 125 88.83 -10.47 -5.12
#